data_AF-A0A1V3RK17-F1
#
_entry.id   AF-A0A1V3RK17-F1
#
_cell.length_a   1.000
_cell.length_b   1.000
_cell.length_c   1.000
_cell.angle_alpha   90.00
_cell.angle_beta   90.00
_cell.angle_gamma   90.00
#
_symmetry.space_group_name_H-M   'P 1'
#
loop_
_entity.id
_entity.type
_entity.pdbx_description
1 polymer ?
#
loop_
_entity_poly.entity_id
_entity_poly.type
_entity_poly.pdbx_seq_one_letter_code
_entity_poly.pdbx_strand_id
1 'polypeptide(L)'
;MGFIPLFLTVGGACLLFFLTVKNAMQRKLNFQRDLFSKLGLDHPELGLILGEIADPEVVLERLRESEKERKISKKSFELIRQLKINKYQYNNLIKKAPYNWVAKISGFQPI
;
A
#
# COMPACT_ATOMS: atom_id res chain seq x y z
N MET A 1 -14.19 7.30 42.76
CA MET A 1 -12.82 6.76 42.63
C MET A 1 -12.62 5.77 41.47
N GLY A 2 -13.67 5.22 40.82
CA GLY A 2 -13.52 4.25 39.70
C GLY A 2 -13.57 4.82 38.27
N PHE A 3 -13.87 6.12 38.11
CA PHE A 3 -14.07 6.74 36.80
C PHE A 3 -12.74 7.05 36.10
N ILE A 4 -11.76 7.64 36.82
CA ILE A 4 -10.46 8.05 36.27
C ILE A 4 -9.66 6.88 35.65
N PRO A 5 -9.60 5.67 36.24
CA PRO A 5 -8.92 4.53 35.64
C PRO A 5 -9.55 4.05 34.32
N LEU A 6 -10.88 4.19 34.16
CA LEU A 6 -11.59 3.80 32.94
C LEU A 6 -11.24 4.70 31.75
N PHE A 7 -11.16 6.02 31.95
CA PHE A 7 -10.74 6.92 30.86
C PHE A 7 -9.31 6.67 30.43
N LEU A 8 -8.42 6.36 31.37
CA LEU A 8 -7.01 6.15 31.07
C LEU A 8 -6.80 4.84 30.30
N THR A 9 -7.53 3.79 30.68
CA THR A 9 -7.49 2.50 29.97
C THR A 9 -8.15 2.57 28.59
N VAL A 10 -9.33 3.17 28.47
CA VAL A 10 -10.02 3.36 27.18
C VAL A 10 -9.21 4.28 26.27
N GLY A 11 -8.69 5.39 26.78
CA GLY A 11 -7.82 6.31 26.03
C GLY A 11 -6.55 5.62 25.54
N GLY A 12 -5.90 4.83 26.40
CA GLY A 12 -4.74 4.02 26.02
C GLY A 12 -5.06 3.00 24.92
N ALA A 13 -6.20 2.30 25.03
CA ALA A 13 -6.65 1.37 24.01
C ALA A 13 -6.94 2.06 22.67
N CYS A 14 -7.59 3.23 22.67
CA CYS A 14 -7.85 4.02 21.47
C CYS A 14 -6.54 4.49 20.81
N LEU A 15 -5.56 4.93 21.61
CA LEU A 15 -4.25 5.35 21.11
C LEU A 15 -3.47 4.18 20.51
N LEU A 16 -3.43 3.03 21.19
CA LEU A 16 -2.79 1.83 20.67
C LEU A 16 -3.45 1.37 19.37
N PHE A 17 -4.79 1.35 19.31
CA PHE A 17 -5.52 1.04 18.09
C PHE A 17 -5.14 2.00 16.95
N PHE A 18 -5.12 3.31 17.20
CA PHE A 18 -4.72 4.31 16.21
C PHE A 18 -3.30 4.05 15.67
N LEU A 19 -2.33 3.83 16.57
CA LEU A 19 -0.93 3.57 16.18
C LEU A 19 -0.80 2.26 15.39
N THR A 20 -1.47 1.19 15.80
CA THR A 20 -1.45 -0.09 15.11
C THR A 20 -1.97 0.06 13.69
N VAL A 21 -3.10 0.74 13.51
CA VAL A 21 -3.72 0.94 12.20
C VAL A 21 -2.87 1.85 11.32
N LYS A 22 -2.34 2.95 11.87
CA LYS A 22 -1.41 3.85 11.15
C LYS A 22 -0.17 3.10 10.68
N ASN A 23 0.47 2.32 11.55
CA ASN A 23 1.65 1.54 11.20
C ASN A 23 1.34 0.46 10.15
N ALA A 24 0.19 -0.21 10.25
CA ALA A 24 -0.24 -1.19 9.26
C ALA A 24 -0.46 -0.58 7.87
N MET A 25 -1.11 0.59 7.80
CA MET A 25 -1.32 1.32 6.55
C MET A 25 0.01 1.84 5.96
N GLN A 26 0.86 2.43 6.79
CA GLN A 26 2.19 2.89 6.36
C GLN A 26 3.02 1.73 5.80
N ARG A 27 2.99 0.57 6.44
CA ARG A 27 3.70 -0.64 5.98
C ARG A 27 3.21 -1.09 4.61
N LYS A 28 1.90 -1.05 4.35
CA LYS A 28 1.33 -1.39 3.02
C LYS A 28 1.74 -0.41 1.94
N LEU A 29 1.79 0.88 2.26
CA LEU A 29 2.23 1.91 1.34
C LEU A 29 3.72 1.79 1.01
N ASN A 30 4.55 1.52 2.02
CA ASN A 30 5.97 1.23 1.82
C ASN A 30 6.15 -0.04 0.97
N PHE A 31 5.38 -1.10 1.24
CA PHE A 31 5.42 -2.32 0.44
C PHE A 31 5.07 -2.07 -1.04
N GLN A 32 4.10 -1.20 -1.32
CA GLN A 32 3.78 -0.78 -2.69
C GLN A 32 5.00 -0.13 -3.37
N ARG A 33 5.67 0.79 -2.67
CA ARG A 33 6.88 1.47 -3.16
C ARG A 33 8.05 0.50 -3.38
N ASP A 34 8.21 -0.46 -2.50
CA ASP A 34 9.26 -1.48 -2.61
C ASP A 34 9.03 -2.38 -3.83
N LEU A 35 7.77 -2.79 -4.07
CA LEU A 35 7.40 -3.57 -5.25
C LEU A 35 7.62 -2.76 -6.54
N PHE A 36 7.26 -1.48 -6.54
CA PHE A 36 7.55 -0.58 -7.67
C PHE A 36 9.03 -0.44 -7.94
N SER A 37 9.84 -0.23 -6.88
CA SER A 37 11.30 -0.12 -7.01
C SER A 37 11.91 -1.41 -7.56
N LYS A 38 11.46 -2.58 -7.08
CA LYS A 38 11.90 -3.88 -7.61
C LYS A 38 11.55 -4.06 -9.09
N LEU A 39 10.35 -3.63 -9.48
CA LEU A 39 9.93 -3.71 -10.88
C LEU A 39 10.72 -2.74 -11.77
N GLY A 40 11.00 -1.53 -11.31
CA GLY A 40 11.85 -0.56 -12.02
C GLY A 40 13.31 -0.99 -12.15
N LEU A 41 13.85 -1.72 -11.15
CA LEU A 41 15.18 -2.33 -11.25
C LEU A 41 15.22 -3.50 -12.24
N ASP A 42 14.19 -4.35 -12.25
CA ASP A 42 14.08 -5.47 -13.18
C ASP A 42 13.80 -4.97 -14.62
N HIS A 43 13.16 -3.81 -14.78
CA HIS A 43 12.76 -3.20 -16.06
C HIS A 43 13.04 -1.69 -16.10
N PRO A 44 14.31 -1.28 -16.27
CA PRO A 44 14.70 0.14 -16.32
C PRO A 44 14.07 0.89 -17.51
N GLU A 45 13.65 0.15 -18.54
CA GLU A 45 12.98 0.67 -19.74
C GLU A 45 11.60 1.29 -19.47
N LEU A 46 10.98 0.95 -18.33
CA LEU A 46 9.67 1.49 -17.96
C LEU A 46 9.72 2.95 -17.47
N GLY A 47 10.91 3.50 -17.25
CA GLY A 47 11.08 4.89 -16.80
C GLY A 47 10.34 5.19 -15.50
N LEU A 48 10.15 4.17 -14.65
CA LEU A 48 9.43 4.32 -13.38
C LEU A 48 10.27 5.22 -12.45
N ILE A 49 9.78 6.42 -12.20
CA ILE A 49 10.42 7.36 -11.27
C ILE A 49 10.37 6.73 -9.87
N LEU A 50 11.55 6.57 -9.25
CA LEU A 50 11.68 6.03 -7.90
C LEU A 50 10.82 6.85 -6.93
N GLY A 51 9.80 6.24 -6.34
CA GLY A 51 8.92 6.87 -5.36
C GLY A 51 7.53 7.27 -5.88
N GLU A 52 7.28 7.22 -7.19
CA GLU A 52 5.94 7.38 -7.72
C GLU A 52 5.12 6.09 -7.56
N ILE A 53 3.91 6.23 -7.03
CA ILE A 53 2.95 5.14 -6.92
C ILE A 53 2.09 5.21 -8.18
N ALA A 54 2.51 4.50 -9.23
CA ALA A 54 1.74 4.40 -10.46
C ALA A 54 0.60 3.38 -10.31
N ASP A 55 -0.39 3.45 -11.20
CA ASP A 55 -1.42 2.44 -11.25
C ASP A 55 -0.81 1.10 -11.76
N PRO A 56 -0.95 -0.03 -11.03
CA PRO A 56 -0.50 -1.35 -11.47
C PRO A 56 -1.06 -1.77 -12.84
N GLU A 57 -2.23 -1.27 -13.23
CA GLU A 57 -2.81 -1.48 -14.55
C GLU A 57 -1.95 -0.84 -15.66
N VAL A 58 -1.58 0.44 -15.48
CA VAL A 58 -0.75 1.20 -16.44
C VAL A 58 0.64 0.59 -16.55
N VAL A 59 1.18 0.11 -15.44
CA VAL A 59 2.51 -0.53 -15.40
C VAL A 59 2.52 -1.86 -16.15
N LEU A 60 1.43 -2.63 -16.07
CA LEU A 60 1.26 -3.86 -16.85
C LEU A 60 1.16 -3.55 -18.35
N GLU A 61 0.45 -2.50 -18.74
CA GLU A 61 0.34 -2.09 -20.15
C GLU A 61 1.69 -1.68 -20.72
N ARG A 62 2.43 -0.81 -20.01
CA ARG A 62 3.79 -0.41 -20.41
C ARG A 62 4.75 -1.59 -20.51
N LEU A 63 4.68 -2.54 -19.58
CA LEU A 63 5.49 -3.76 -19.64
C LEU A 63 5.12 -4.64 -20.84
N ARG A 64 3.83 -4.75 -21.16
CA ARG A 64 3.38 -5.48 -22.36
C ARG A 64 3.81 -4.81 -23.65
N GLU A 65 3.86 -3.49 -23.68
CA GLU A 65 4.33 -2.73 -24.83
C GLU A 65 5.84 -2.82 -25.00
N SER A 66 6.62 -2.76 -23.91
CA SER A 66 8.08 -2.88 -23.95
C SER A 66 8.54 -4.31 -24.25
N GLU A 67 7.85 -5.33 -23.70
CA GLU A 67 8.21 -6.74 -23.88
C GLU A 67 7.46 -7.42 -25.05
N LYS A 68 6.99 -6.68 -26.07
CA LYS A 68 6.35 -7.28 -27.27
C LYS A 68 7.19 -8.37 -27.95
N GLU A 69 8.50 -8.40 -27.72
CA GLU A 69 9.43 -9.40 -28.27
C GLU A 69 10.04 -10.38 -27.25
N ARG A 70 9.85 -10.19 -25.94
CA ARG A 70 10.44 -11.07 -24.90
C ARG A 70 9.36 -11.60 -23.96
N LYS A 71 9.44 -12.89 -23.61
CA LYS A 71 8.54 -13.48 -22.61
C LYS A 71 8.71 -12.72 -21.29
N ILE A 72 7.64 -12.05 -20.85
CA ILE A 72 7.55 -11.46 -19.51
C ILE A 72 8.04 -12.49 -18.48
N SER A 73 9.06 -12.11 -17.71
CA SER A 73 9.59 -12.99 -16.69
C SER A 73 8.50 -13.31 -15.66
N LYS A 74 8.39 -14.59 -15.26
CA LYS A 74 7.45 -15.05 -14.23
C LYS A 74 7.57 -14.21 -12.94
N LYS A 75 8.78 -13.72 -12.64
CA LYS A 75 9.08 -12.86 -11.50
C LYS A 75 8.39 -11.50 -11.61
N SER A 76 8.42 -10.86 -12.78
CA SER A 76 7.79 -9.57 -13.03
C SER A 76 6.26 -9.67 -13.01
N PHE A 77 5.70 -10.75 -13.52
CA PHE A 77 4.27 -11.03 -13.42
C PHE A 77 3.82 -11.18 -11.96
N GLU A 78 4.59 -11.90 -11.13
CA GLU A 78 4.31 -12.04 -9.71
C GLU A 78 4.40 -10.71 -8.95
N LEU A 79 5.39 -9.85 -9.28
CA LEU A 79 5.49 -8.50 -8.71
C LEU A 79 4.26 -7.64 -9.03
N ILE A 80 3.79 -7.66 -10.28
CA ILE A 80 2.56 -6.94 -10.69
C ILE A 80 1.33 -7.50 -9.98
N ARG A 81 1.23 -8.82 -9.84
CA ARG A 81 0.15 -9.44 -9.08
C ARG A 81 0.14 -8.97 -7.62
N GLN A 82 1.31 -8.91 -6.98
CA GLN A 82 1.45 -8.43 -5.61
C GLN A 82 1.07 -6.94 -5.49
N LEU A 83 1.43 -6.11 -6.48
CA LEU A 83 1.01 -4.70 -6.55
C LEU A 83 -0.51 -4.56 -6.59
N LYS A 84 -1.20 -5.34 -7.42
CA LYS A 84 -2.67 -5.33 -7.52
C LYS A 84 -3.33 -5.79 -6.22
N ILE A 85 -2.84 -6.87 -5.63
CA ILE A 85 -3.36 -7.39 -4.35
C ILE A 85 -3.19 -6.34 -3.25
N ASN A 86 -2.01 -5.70 -3.17
CA ASN A 86 -1.73 -4.71 -2.15
C ASN A 86 -2.59 -3.44 -2.33
N LYS A 87 -2.76 -2.94 -3.55
CA LYS A 87 -3.69 -1.85 -3.89
C LYS A 87 -5.11 -2.15 -3.39
N TYR A 88 -5.64 -3.32 -3.74
CA TYR A 88 -6.97 -3.75 -3.31
C TYR A 88 -7.10 -3.82 -1.78
N GLN A 89 -6.16 -4.46 -1.10
CA GLN A 89 -6.19 -4.58 0.36
C GLN A 89 -6.06 -3.23 1.06
N TYR A 90 -5.20 -2.35 0.56
CA TYR A 90 -4.99 -1.01 1.11
C TYR A 90 -6.23 -0.14 0.97
N ASN A 91 -6.83 -0.10 -0.23
CA ASN A 91 -8.04 0.67 -0.48
C ASN A 91 -9.24 0.17 0.33
N ASN A 92 -9.33 -1.15 0.56
CA ASN A 92 -10.34 -1.72 1.43
C ASN A 92 -10.16 -1.32 2.90
N LEU A 93 -8.92 -1.23 3.39
CA LEU A 93 -8.66 -0.73 4.74
C LEU A 93 -9.06 0.74 4.90
N ILE A 94 -8.83 1.57 3.89
CA ILE A 94 -9.26 2.98 3.93
C ILE A 94 -10.79 3.11 4.00
N LYS A 95 -11.53 2.25 3.29
CA LYS A 95 -13.00 2.32 3.25
C LYS A 95 -13.67 1.70 4.48
N LYS A 96 -13.04 0.70 5.11
CA LYS A 96 -13.66 -0.11 6.16
C LYS A 96 -13.62 0.56 7.53
N ALA A 97 -14.75 0.61 8.23
CA ALA A 97 -14.78 0.98 9.66
C ALA A 97 -14.22 -0.17 10.54
N PRO A 98 -13.54 0.10 11.67
CA PRO A 98 -13.19 1.41 12.23
C PRO A 98 -11.82 1.94 11.71
N TYR A 99 -11.32 1.48 10.57
CA TYR A 99 -10.01 1.91 10.06
C TYR A 99 -10.08 3.25 9.29
N ASN A 100 -11.23 3.53 8.70
CA ASN A 100 -11.50 4.72 7.89
C ASN A 100 -11.21 6.06 8.60
N TRP A 101 -11.52 6.18 9.90
CA TRP A 101 -11.27 7.41 10.64
C TRP A 101 -9.78 7.60 10.90
N VAL A 102 -9.03 6.51 11.17
CA VAL A 102 -7.57 6.57 11.29
C VAL A 102 -6.95 6.99 9.96
N ALA A 103 -7.48 6.47 8.84
CA ALA A 103 -7.06 6.86 7.50
C ALA A 103 -7.27 8.35 7.24
N LYS A 104 -8.47 8.86 7.56
CA LYS A 104 -8.82 10.27 7.42
C LYS A 104 -7.95 11.20 8.26
N ILE A 105 -7.72 10.87 9.54
CA ILE A 105 -6.87 11.66 10.44
C ILE A 105 -5.40 11.64 9.99
N SER A 106 -4.91 10.49 9.52
CA SER A 106 -3.51 10.33 9.12
C SER A 106 -3.21 10.79 7.69
N GLY A 107 -4.23 11.23 6.93
CA GLY A 107 -4.07 11.67 5.54
C GLY A 107 -3.83 10.55 4.52
N PHE A 108 -4.15 9.31 4.85
CA PHE A 108 -4.02 8.19 3.89
C PHE A 108 -5.11 8.29 2.81
N GLN A 109 -4.68 8.23 1.54
CA GLN A 109 -5.53 8.29 0.36
C GLN A 109 -5.48 6.98 -0.42
N PRO A 110 -6.56 6.57 -1.11
CA PRO A 110 -6.54 5.41 -1.98
C PRO A 110 -5.42 5.49 -3.04
N ILE A 111 -4.90 4.32 -3.40
CA ILE A 111 -3.89 4.10 -4.43
C ILE A 111 -4.53 3.48 -5.67
#